data_AF-A0A2E7QNS0-F1
#
_entry.id   AF-A0A2E7QNS0-F1
#
_cell.length_a   1.000
_cell.length_b   1.000
_cell.length_c   1.000
_cell.angle_alpha   90.00
_cell.angle_beta   90.00
_cell.angle_gamma   90.00
#
_symmetry.space_group_name_H-M   'P 1'
#
loop_
_entity.id
_entity.type
_entity.pdbx_description
1 polymer ?
#
loop_
_entity_poly.entity_id
_entity_poly.type
_entity_poly.pdbx_seq_one_letter_code
_entity_poly.pdbx_strand_id
1 'polypeptide(L)'
;MLQLLDILFYIIHLGIIAICVLGWIPSRYRRMHLAFCGLVGASWFGLGMWRGWGYCVLTDWHWEIKAQLGQEGLPWSFIKHVWDSTLPQPIEPATADQLAFVTFALAIVISIILNIMKPSGKVVSPPVSQTQTQIADP
;
A
#
# COMPACT_ATOMS: atom_id res chain seq x y z
N MET A 1 21.88 16.44 9.92
CA MET A 1 21.27 15.17 10.38
C MET A 1 19.75 15.13 10.14
N LEU A 2 19.00 16.18 10.50
CA LEU A 2 17.54 16.25 10.32
C LEU A 2 17.07 16.17 8.84
N GLN A 3 17.85 16.71 7.89
CA GLN A 3 17.56 16.59 6.45
C GLN A 3 17.60 15.15 5.91
N LEU A 4 18.47 14.29 6.47
CA LEU A 4 18.49 12.88 6.09
C LEU A 4 17.19 12.20 6.53
N LEU A 5 16.68 12.60 7.69
CA LEU A 5 15.47 12.05 8.27
C LEU A 5 14.23 12.50 7.47
N ASP A 6 14.20 13.76 7.03
CA ASP A 6 13.22 14.30 6.08
C ASP A 6 13.14 13.47 4.78
N ILE A 7 14.29 13.21 4.14
CA ILE A 7 14.37 12.38 2.93
C ILE A 7 13.99 10.92 3.22
N LEU A 8 14.42 10.37 4.35
CA LEU A 8 14.10 9.00 4.74
C LEU A 8 12.59 8.83 4.93
N PHE A 9 11.93 9.75 5.64
CA PHE A 9 10.48 9.74 5.79
C PHE A 9 9.77 9.87 4.46
N TYR A 10 10.25 10.77 3.57
CA TYR A 10 9.71 10.90 2.23
C TYR A 10 9.79 9.60 1.41
N ILE A 11 10.96 8.96 1.38
CA ILE A 11 11.18 7.70 0.64
C ILE A 11 10.36 6.57 1.25
N ILE A 12 10.29 6.46 2.57
CA ILE A 12 9.48 5.43 3.24
C ILE A 12 8.00 5.65 2.92
N HIS A 13 7.50 6.88 2.98
CA HIS A 13 6.11 7.19 2.66
C HIS A 13 5.77 6.83 1.21
N LEU A 14 6.63 7.25 0.27
CA LEU A 14 6.45 6.96 -1.15
C LEU A 14 6.56 5.46 -1.43
N GLY A 15 7.46 4.76 -0.74
CA GLY A 15 7.59 3.31 -0.78
C GLY A 15 6.35 2.59 -0.28
N ILE A 16 5.73 3.05 0.83
CA ILE A 16 4.47 2.52 1.33
C ILE A 16 3.36 2.69 0.30
N ILE A 17 3.25 3.87 -0.32
CA ILE A 17 2.26 4.13 -1.38
C ILE A 17 2.52 3.21 -2.58
N ALA A 18 3.78 3.11 -3.02
CA ALA A 18 4.17 2.24 -4.13
C ALA A 18 3.85 0.77 -3.84
N ILE A 19 4.09 0.28 -2.62
CA ILE A 19 3.70 -1.07 -2.21
C ILE A 19 2.18 -1.22 -2.17
N CYS A 20 1.44 -0.22 -1.70
CA CYS A 20 -0.02 -0.27 -1.69
C CYS A 20 -0.60 -0.33 -3.11
N VAL A 21 -0.05 0.43 -4.05
CA VAL A 21 -0.54 0.50 -5.44
C VAL A 21 -0.01 -0.65 -6.29
N LEU A 22 1.25 -1.06 -6.15
CA LEU A 22 1.90 -2.07 -7.00
C LEU A 22 1.92 -3.48 -6.37
N GLY A 23 1.69 -3.59 -5.07
CA GLY A 23 1.76 -4.87 -4.34
C GLY A 23 0.70 -5.90 -4.74
N TRP A 24 -0.31 -5.49 -5.51
CA TRP A 24 -1.31 -6.36 -6.12
C TRP A 24 -0.79 -7.22 -7.30
N ILE A 25 0.32 -6.84 -7.94
CA ILE A 25 0.87 -7.46 -9.16
C ILE A 25 1.41 -8.86 -8.86
N PRO A 26 2.32 -9.05 -7.87
CA PRO A 26 2.88 -10.37 -7.59
C PRO A 26 1.92 -11.25 -6.77
N SER A 27 1.47 -12.37 -7.35
CA SER A 27 0.55 -13.29 -6.68
C SER A 27 1.11 -13.95 -5.40
N ARG A 28 2.44 -13.94 -5.22
CA ARG A 28 3.14 -14.47 -4.03
C ARG A 28 3.03 -13.56 -2.80
N TYR A 29 2.82 -12.25 -3.00
CA TYR A 29 2.78 -11.25 -1.92
C TYR A 29 1.39 -10.72 -1.61
N ARG A 30 0.32 -11.18 -2.30
CA ARG A 30 -1.06 -10.69 -2.10
C ARG A 30 -1.54 -10.71 -0.65
N ARG A 31 -1.23 -11.78 0.10
CA ARG A 31 -1.61 -11.88 1.53
C ARG A 31 -0.84 -10.89 2.41
N MET A 32 0.46 -10.71 2.13
CA MET A 32 1.29 -9.73 2.85
C MET A 32 0.88 -8.30 2.51
N HIS A 33 0.56 -8.03 1.24
CA HIS A 33 0.01 -6.76 0.76
C HIS A 33 -1.31 -6.43 1.46
N LEU A 34 -2.25 -7.39 1.52
CA LEU A 34 -3.52 -7.20 2.25
C LEU A 34 -3.30 -6.96 3.75
N ALA A 35 -2.39 -7.68 4.40
CA ALA A 35 -2.05 -7.44 5.80
C ALA A 35 -1.44 -6.05 6.00
N PHE A 36 -0.58 -5.61 5.08
CA PHE A 36 0.06 -4.29 5.13
C PHE A 36 -0.94 -3.17 4.89
N CYS A 37 -1.80 -3.29 3.86
CA CYS A 37 -2.94 -2.39 3.65
C CYS A 37 -3.90 -2.41 4.85
N GLY A 38 -4.15 -3.57 5.45
CA GLY A 38 -4.93 -3.67 6.68
C GLY A 38 -4.31 -2.88 7.83
N LEU A 39 -2.98 -2.94 7.99
CA LEU A 39 -2.25 -2.18 9.01
C LEU A 39 -2.29 -0.65 8.75
N VAL A 40 -2.09 -0.25 7.49
CA VAL A 40 -2.17 1.16 7.07
C VAL A 40 -3.59 1.69 7.27
N GLY A 41 -4.59 0.92 6.83
CA GLY A 41 -6.00 1.21 7.06
C GLY A 41 -6.34 1.27 8.55
N ALA A 42 -5.84 0.34 9.36
CA ALA A 42 -6.04 0.36 10.81
C ALA A 42 -5.40 1.57 11.47
N SER A 43 -4.23 2.02 10.99
CA SER A 43 -3.62 3.29 11.42
C SER A 43 -4.52 4.48 11.07
N TRP A 44 -5.06 4.51 9.84
CA TRP A 44 -6.00 5.53 9.39
C TRP A 44 -7.33 5.53 10.13
N PHE A 45 -7.96 4.38 10.35
CA PHE A 45 -9.23 4.28 11.05
C PHE A 45 -9.07 4.43 12.57
N GLY A 46 -7.99 3.87 13.13
CA GLY A 46 -7.70 3.93 14.57
C GLY A 46 -7.31 5.33 15.02
N LEU A 47 -6.31 5.94 14.38
CA LEU A 47 -5.89 7.31 14.72
C LEU A 47 -6.72 8.39 14.03
N GLY A 48 -7.29 8.11 12.85
CA GLY A 48 -8.13 9.08 12.17
C GLY A 48 -9.48 9.32 12.84
N MET A 49 -9.93 8.41 13.71
CA MET A 49 -11.07 8.67 14.59
C MET A 49 -10.79 9.81 15.59
N TRP A 50 -9.53 10.11 15.90
CA TRP A 50 -9.13 11.24 16.75
C TRP A 50 -8.58 12.44 15.98
N ARG A 51 -7.79 12.21 14.92
CA ARG A 51 -7.05 13.29 14.22
C ARG A 51 -7.59 13.65 12.83
N GLY A 52 -8.60 12.95 12.33
CA GLY A 52 -9.20 13.19 11.01
C GLY A 52 -9.03 12.01 10.05
N TRP A 53 -9.97 11.86 9.12
CA TRP A 53 -9.95 10.80 8.11
C TRP A 53 -8.73 10.97 7.19
N GLY A 54 -7.92 9.92 7.02
CA GLY A 54 -6.71 9.99 6.19
C GLY A 54 -5.41 10.32 6.93
N TYR A 55 -5.47 10.47 8.25
CA TYR A 55 -4.30 10.81 9.05
C TYR A 55 -3.25 9.69 9.09
N CYS A 56 -1.99 10.05 8.79
CA CYS A 56 -0.84 9.15 8.85
C CYS A 56 0.14 9.59 9.94
N VAL A 57 0.43 8.71 10.91
CA VAL A 57 1.39 8.98 12.01
C VAL A 57 2.77 9.37 11.48
N LEU A 58 3.19 8.77 10.36
CA LEU A 58 4.47 9.09 9.74
C LEU A 58 4.55 10.55 9.30
N THR A 59 3.45 11.12 8.80
CA THR A 59 3.42 12.51 8.34
C THR A 59 3.53 13.47 9.50
N ASP A 60 2.92 13.14 10.63
CA ASP A 60 2.98 13.94 11.84
C ASP A 60 4.40 13.97 12.43
N TRP A 61 5.06 12.82 12.47
CA TRP A 61 6.49 12.75 12.82
C TRP A 61 7.37 13.48 11.81
N HIS A 62 7.02 13.43 10.53
CA HIS A 62 7.74 14.16 9.49
C HIS A 62 7.60 15.67 9.66
N TRP A 63 6.41 16.18 10.00
CA TRP A 63 6.21 17.60 10.31
C TRP A 63 6.89 18.04 11.58
N GLU A 64 6.92 17.20 12.62
CA GLU A 64 7.67 17.50 13.84
C GLU A 64 9.16 17.72 13.52
N ILE A 65 9.74 16.89 12.65
CA ILE A 65 11.12 17.04 12.19
C ILE A 65 11.29 18.32 11.34
N LYS A 66 10.33 18.64 10.48
CA LYS A 66 10.36 19.87 9.67
C LYS A 66 10.19 21.13 10.50
N ALA A 67 9.37 21.09 11.55
CA ALA A 67 9.23 22.17 12.52
C ALA A 67 10.56 22.40 13.26
N GLN A 68 11.25 21.33 13.66
CA GLN A 68 12.60 21.42 14.24
C GLN A 68 13.67 21.95 13.26
N LEU A 69 13.43 21.84 11.94
CA LEU A 69 14.24 22.44 10.89
C LEU A 69 13.88 23.92 10.61
N GLY A 70 12.90 24.49 11.32
CA GLY A 70 12.44 25.87 11.14
C GLY A 70 11.55 26.08 9.90
N GLN A 71 11.02 25.00 9.31
CA GLN A 71 10.02 25.10 8.24
C GLN A 71 8.62 25.12 8.84
N GLU A 72 8.01 26.30 8.89
CA GLU A 72 6.63 26.52 9.33
C GLU A 72 5.68 26.75 8.13
N GLY A 73 4.39 26.49 8.31
CA GLY A 73 3.37 26.70 7.26
C GLY A 73 3.20 25.53 6.28
N LEU A 74 3.63 24.32 6.64
CA LEU A 74 3.38 23.15 5.81
C LEU A 74 1.90 22.75 5.81
N PRO A 75 1.38 22.31 4.65
CA PRO A 75 0.02 21.79 4.59
C PRO A 75 -0.09 20.54 5.44
N TRP A 76 -1.20 20.39 6.16
CA TRP A 76 -1.52 19.21 6.98
C TRP A 76 -1.82 17.94 6.15
N SER A 77 -1.56 17.93 4.84
CA SER A 77 -1.66 16.74 3.99
C SER A 77 -0.31 16.50 3.30
N PHE A 78 0.24 15.30 3.48
CA PHE A 78 1.47 14.89 2.80
C PHE A 78 1.29 14.85 1.28
N ILE A 79 0.14 14.34 0.82
CA ILE A 79 -0.17 14.27 -0.62
C ILE A 79 -0.23 15.67 -1.20
N LYS A 80 -0.81 16.63 -0.47
CA LYS A 80 -0.76 18.04 -0.88
C LYS A 80 0.69 18.55 -0.95
N HIS A 81 1.54 18.24 0.03
CA HIS A 81 2.94 18.67 -0.01
C HIS A 81 3.69 18.12 -1.23
N VAL A 82 3.49 16.84 -1.56
CA VAL A 82 4.05 16.20 -2.77
C VAL A 82 3.46 16.84 -4.02
N TRP A 83 2.16 17.10 -4.04
CA TRP A 83 1.46 17.71 -5.16
C TRP A 83 1.96 19.12 -5.43
N ASP A 84 1.98 19.99 -4.42
CA ASP A 84 2.48 21.37 -4.54
C ASP A 84 3.97 21.39 -4.94
N SER A 85 4.73 20.34 -4.62
CA SER A 85 6.13 20.19 -5.04
C SER A 85 6.30 19.71 -6.49
N THR A 86 5.28 19.08 -7.08
CA THR A 86 5.36 18.45 -8.40
C THR A 86 4.51 19.12 -9.46
N LEU A 87 3.38 19.73 -9.08
CA LEU A 87 2.45 20.42 -9.94
C LEU A 87 2.31 21.90 -9.55
N PRO A 88 2.18 22.81 -10.54
CA PRO A 88 1.95 24.22 -10.29
C PRO A 88 0.50 24.55 -9.87
N GLN A 89 -0.41 23.57 -9.82
CA GLN A 89 -1.82 23.78 -9.52
C GLN A 89 -2.11 23.52 -8.04
N PRO A 90 -2.59 24.50 -7.27
CA PRO A 90 -2.87 24.34 -5.85
C PRO A 90 -4.11 23.46 -5.68
N ILE A 91 -3.97 22.37 -4.93
CA ILE A 91 -5.11 21.55 -4.49
C ILE A 91 -5.43 21.83 -3.03
N GLU A 92 -6.70 21.71 -2.70
CA GLU A 92 -7.17 21.82 -1.33
C GLU A 92 -6.76 20.55 -0.54
N PRO A 93 -6.27 20.67 0.71
CA PRO A 93 -5.70 19.54 1.44
C PRO A 93 -6.69 18.39 1.62
N ALA A 94 -7.98 18.66 1.88
CA ALA A 94 -8.96 17.59 2.05
C ALA A 94 -9.20 16.83 0.74
N THR A 95 -9.12 17.50 -0.41
CA THR A 95 -9.17 16.86 -1.73
C THR A 95 -8.00 15.90 -1.95
N ALA A 96 -6.78 16.30 -1.53
CA ALA A 96 -5.59 15.46 -1.62
C ALA A 96 -5.74 14.16 -0.81
N ASP A 97 -6.29 14.28 0.39
CA ASP A 97 -6.51 13.14 1.28
C ASP A 97 -7.64 12.24 0.80
N GLN A 98 -8.73 12.81 0.27
CA GLN A 98 -9.79 12.06 -0.39
C GLN A 98 -9.25 11.26 -1.57
N LEU A 99 -8.39 11.85 -2.41
CA LEU A 99 -7.80 11.16 -3.55
C LEU A 99 -6.91 9.98 -3.11
N ALA A 100 -6.12 10.17 -2.06
CA ALA A 100 -5.30 9.11 -1.49
C ALA A 100 -6.16 7.98 -0.91
N PHE A 101 -7.23 8.33 -0.18
CA PHE A 101 -8.19 7.35 0.34
C PHE A 101 -8.83 6.54 -0.77
N VAL A 102 -9.34 7.20 -1.81
CA VAL A 102 -9.99 6.55 -2.95
C VAL A 102 -9.01 5.64 -3.67
N THR A 103 -7.78 6.10 -3.91
CA THR A 103 -6.73 5.31 -4.57
C THR A 103 -6.38 4.07 -3.75
N PHE A 104 -6.25 4.23 -2.43
CA PHE A 104 -5.98 3.13 -1.51
C PHE A 104 -7.14 2.13 -1.44
N ALA A 105 -8.38 2.61 -1.35
CA ALA A 105 -9.58 1.78 -1.36
C ALA A 105 -9.70 0.98 -2.67
N LEU A 106 -9.48 1.62 -3.81
CA LEU A 106 -9.45 0.96 -5.12
C LEU A 106 -8.36 -0.11 -5.19
N ALA A 107 -7.15 0.18 -4.68
CA ALA A 107 -6.06 -0.79 -4.62
C ALA A 107 -6.43 -2.03 -3.79
N ILE A 108 -7.08 -1.84 -2.64
CA ILE A 108 -7.60 -2.95 -1.81
C ILE A 108 -8.66 -3.74 -2.56
N VAL A 109 -9.67 -3.07 -3.14
CA VAL A 109 -10.77 -3.72 -3.85
C VAL A 109 -10.22 -4.57 -5.00
N ILE A 110 -9.32 -4.02 -5.81
CA ILE A 110 -8.69 -4.76 -6.92
C ILE A 110 -7.83 -5.91 -6.39
N SER A 111 -7.09 -5.73 -5.29
CA SER A 111 -6.33 -6.81 -4.65
C SER A 111 -7.24 -7.96 -4.17
N ILE A 112 -8.40 -7.63 -3.57
CA ILE A 112 -9.43 -8.61 -3.16
C ILE A 112 -10.00 -9.33 -4.38
N ILE A 113 -10.42 -8.59 -5.41
CA ILE A 113 -10.98 -9.17 -6.65
C ILE A 113 -9.97 -10.12 -7.29
N LEU A 114 -8.72 -9.70 -7.47
CA LEU A 114 -7.66 -10.53 -8.03
C LEU A 114 -7.33 -11.76 -7.17
N ASN A 115 -7.46 -11.65 -5.83
CA ASN A 115 -7.26 -12.76 -4.92
C ASN A 115 -8.40 -13.79 -5.01
N ILE A 116 -9.65 -13.35 -5.17
CA ILE A 116 -10.82 -14.21 -5.39
C ILE A 116 -10.78 -14.82 -6.80
N MET A 117 -10.38 -14.04 -7.81
CA MET A 117 -10.21 -14.47 -9.21
C MET A 117 -8.93 -15.27 -9.48
N LYS A 118 -8.19 -15.73 -8.46
CA LYS A 118 -7.24 -16.83 -8.65
C LYS A 118 -7.97 -18.10 -8.20
N PRO A 119 -8.68 -18.81 -9.11
CA PRO A 119 -9.12 -20.15 -8.80
C PRO A 119 -7.86 -20.94 -8.45
N SER A 120 -7.97 -21.76 -7.41
CA SER A 120 -6.96 -22.76 -7.13
C SER A 120 -6.74 -23.54 -8.42
N GLY A 121 -5.61 -23.29 -9.08
CA GLY A 121 -4.99 -24.25 -9.97
C GLY A 121 -4.57 -25.43 -9.12
N LYS A 122 -5.55 -26.21 -8.63
CA LYS A 122 -5.33 -27.62 -8.41
C LYS A 122 -4.99 -28.13 -9.80
N VAL A 123 -3.70 -28.22 -10.08
CA VAL A 123 -3.20 -29.09 -11.13
C VAL A 123 -3.76 -30.45 -10.74
N VAL A 124 -4.86 -30.84 -11.38
CA VAL A 124 -5.36 -32.21 -11.33
C VAL A 124 -4.25 -32.99 -12.00
N SER A 125 -3.37 -33.59 -11.20
CA SER A 125 -2.43 -34.58 -11.68
C SER A 125 -3.27 -35.65 -12.39
N PRO A 126 -2.99 -35.97 -13.66
CA PRO A 126 -3.70 -37.04 -14.33
C PRO A 126 -3.51 -38.33 -13.53
N PRO A 127 -4.52 -39.22 -13.47
CA PRO A 127 -4.33 -40.52 -12.87
C PRO A 127 -3.17 -41.20 -13.59
N VAL A 128 -2.12 -41.54 -12.84
CA VAL A 128 -1.04 -42.40 -13.32
C VAL A 128 -1.70 -43.72 -13.73
N SER A 129 -1.85 -43.91 -15.03
CA SER A 129 -2.35 -45.14 -15.63
C SER A 129 -1.41 -46.27 -15.20
N GLN A 130 -1.82 -47.03 -14.18
CA GLN A 130 -1.25 -48.34 -13.91
C GLN A 130 -1.71 -49.27 -15.02
N THR A 131 -0.89 -49.45 -16.05
CA THR A 131 -1.11 -50.51 -17.02
C THR A 131 0.23 -50.98 -17.57
N GLN A 132 0.40 -52.30 -17.48
CA GLN A 132 1.42 -53.14 -18.13
C GLN A 132 2.81 -53.19 -17.50
N THR A 133 2.93 -54.05 -16.48
CA THR A 133 3.89 -55.15 -16.58
C THR A 133 3.37 -56.35 -15.78
N GLN A 134 2.42 -57.07 -16.36
CA GLN A 134 2.15 -58.44 -15.93
C GLN A 134 2.21 -59.35 -17.15
N ILE A 135 3.11 -60.33 -17.03
CA ILE A 135 3.10 -61.63 -17.69
C ILE A 135 3.67 -61.63 -19.12
N ALA A 136 4.99 -61.73 -19.19
CA ALA A 136 5.64 -62.65 -20.11
C ALA A 136 6.76 -63.34 -19.33
N ASP A 137 6.54 -64.61 -18.98
CA ASP A 137 7.55 -65.64 -18.76
C ASP A 137 6.81 -66.97 -18.52
N PRO A 138 7.39 -68.14 -18.84
CA PRO A 138 8.66 -68.42 -19.55
C PRO A 138 8.47 -69.04 -20.95
#